data_AF-A0A1Y4LB63-F1
#
_entry.id   AF-A0A1Y4LB63-F1
#
_cell.length_a   1.000
_cell.length_b   1.000
_cell.length_c   1.000
_cell.angle_alpha   90.00
_cell.angle_beta   90.00
_cell.angle_gamma   90.00
#
_symmetry.space_group_name_H-M   'P 1'
#
loop_
_entity.id
_entity.type
_entity.pdbx_description
1 polymer ?
#
loop_
_entity_poly.entity_id
_entity_poly.type
_entity_poly.pdbx_seq_one_letter_code
_entity_poly.pdbx_strand_id
1 'polypeptide(L)'
;MAKTTVRDIYRASLSILFEEEDNDPDFKRSFPFFLSKLLMEILPYENQVRRFQKREALSPEDVPVITEIDDTTLPYDERFLRTAIPDGIAGLFMADDDSKKAESVLQYNKYVQACIDICPAVFEDLYTSEEEEDE
;
A
#
# COMPACT_ATOMS: atom_id res chain seq x y z
N MET A 1 -3.98 3.47 18.80
CA MET A 1 -2.71 3.08 18.15
C MET A 1 -2.06 4.34 17.61
N ALA A 2 -0.73 4.44 17.67
CA ALA A 2 0.00 5.51 16.99
C ALA A 2 -0.17 5.36 15.47
N LYS A 3 -0.44 6.45 14.76
CA LYS A 3 -0.59 6.44 13.30
C LYS A 3 0.76 6.45 12.62
N THR A 4 0.91 5.71 11.53
CA THR A 4 2.15 5.70 10.73
C THR A 4 2.28 7.01 9.95
N THR A 5 3.46 7.62 10.03
CA THR A 5 3.80 8.82 9.26
C THR A 5 4.48 8.48 7.94
N VAL A 6 4.56 9.44 7.01
CA VAL A 6 5.32 9.31 5.76
C VAL A 6 6.80 8.95 6.04
N ARG A 7 7.42 9.58 7.04
CA ARG A 7 8.78 9.27 7.49
C ARG A 7 8.91 7.84 8.01
N ASP A 8 7.94 7.33 8.76
CA ASP A 8 7.97 5.95 9.25
C ASP A 8 7.94 4.93 8.10
N ILE A 9 7.14 5.19 7.07
CA ILE A 9 7.08 4.35 5.86
C ILE A 9 8.44 4.35 5.16
N TYR A 10 9.06 5.52 4.99
CA TYR A 10 10.38 5.63 4.37
C TYR A 10 11.44 4.82 5.12
N ARG A 11 11.48 4.96 6.45
CA ARG A 11 12.40 4.21 7.32
C ARG A 11 12.18 2.70 7.24
N ALA A 12 10.92 2.27 7.21
CA ALA A 12 10.58 0.86 7.07
C ALA A 12 11.07 0.31 5.72
N SER A 13 10.89 1.05 4.62
CA SER A 13 11.39 0.68 3.30
C SER A 13 12.92 0.56 3.26
N LEU A 14 13.65 1.53 3.82
CA LEU A 14 15.11 1.48 3.88
C LEU A 14 15.62 0.33 4.74
N SER A 15 14.93 0.01 5.84
CA SER A 15 15.30 -1.10 6.71
C SER A 15 15.27 -2.45 5.98
N ILE A 16 14.38 -2.63 5.01
CA ILE A 16 14.34 -3.83 4.15
C ILE A 16 15.59 -3.92 3.26
N LEU A 17 16.10 -2.77 2.82
CA LEU A 17 17.30 -2.67 1.99
C LEU A 17 18.61 -2.73 2.81
N PHE A 18 18.52 -2.69 4.13
CA PHE A 18 19.65 -2.44 5.03
C PHE A 18 20.37 -1.11 4.74
N GLU A 19 19.60 -0.08 4.38
CA GLU A 19 20.10 1.26 4.04
C GLU A 19 19.82 2.29 5.13
N GLU A 20 20.68 3.31 5.21
CA GLU A 20 20.50 4.46 6.09
C GLU A 20 19.85 5.63 5.34
N GLU A 21 19.12 6.50 6.07
CA GLU A 21 18.36 7.61 5.45
C GLU A 21 19.22 8.47 4.53
N ASP A 22 20.45 8.81 4.93
CA ASP A 22 21.32 9.75 4.20
C ASP A 22 22.27 9.10 3.19
N ASN A 23 22.20 7.78 3.01
CA ASN A 23 23.18 7.08 2.17
C ASN A 23 22.89 7.24 0.67
N ASP A 24 21.61 7.25 0.28
CA ASP A 24 21.18 7.37 -1.12
C ASP A 24 20.23 8.57 -1.33
N PRO A 25 20.73 9.67 -1.91
CA PRO A 25 19.90 10.84 -2.24
C PRO A 25 18.82 10.55 -3.29
N ASP A 26 19.02 9.58 -4.18
CA ASP A 26 18.04 9.22 -5.20
C ASP A 26 16.85 8.50 -4.58
N PHE A 27 17.06 7.72 -3.51
CA PHE A 27 15.96 7.14 -2.74
C PHE A 27 15.11 8.22 -2.08
N LYS A 28 15.72 9.20 -1.41
CA LYS A 28 14.98 10.35 -0.84
C LYS A 28 14.19 11.10 -1.90
N ARG A 29 14.79 11.35 -3.06
CA ARG A 29 14.15 12.07 -4.17
C ARG A 29 12.98 11.29 -4.76
N SER A 30 13.12 9.98 -4.90
CA SER A 30 12.14 9.14 -5.61
C SER A 30 11.01 8.64 -4.71
N PHE A 31 11.26 8.55 -3.40
CA PHE A 31 10.30 8.03 -2.42
C PHE A 31 8.91 8.68 -2.49
N PRO A 32 8.73 10.01 -2.51
CA PRO A 32 7.41 10.63 -2.54
C PRO A 32 6.57 10.18 -3.76
N PHE A 33 7.22 10.03 -4.93
CA PHE A 33 6.57 9.57 -6.15
C PHE A 33 6.16 8.10 -6.06
N PHE A 34 7.04 7.24 -5.54
CA PHE A 34 6.73 5.83 -5.34
C PHE A 34 5.61 5.62 -4.31
N LEU A 35 5.65 6.35 -3.20
CA LEU A 35 4.57 6.29 -2.21
C LEU A 35 3.24 6.74 -2.80
N SER A 36 3.20 7.87 -3.52
CA SER A 36 1.98 8.35 -4.19
C SER A 36 1.42 7.32 -5.19
N LYS A 37 2.31 6.71 -5.99
CA LYS A 37 1.94 5.63 -6.93
C LYS A 37 1.29 4.46 -6.18
N LEU A 38 1.94 3.96 -5.13
CA LEU A 38 1.44 2.78 -4.41
C LEU A 38 0.15 3.09 -3.65
N LEU A 39 -0.03 4.29 -3.08
CA LEU A 39 -1.29 4.68 -2.44
C LEU A 39 -2.47 4.62 -3.40
N MET A 40 -2.27 5.07 -4.64
CA MET A 40 -3.28 4.94 -5.71
C MET A 40 -3.52 3.47 -6.08
N GLU A 41 -2.44 2.68 -6.19
CA GLU A 41 -2.53 1.26 -6.55
C GLU A 41 -3.30 0.44 -5.51
N ILE A 42 -3.11 0.72 -4.22
CA ILE A 42 -3.81 0.00 -3.14
C ILE A 42 -5.22 0.54 -2.84
N LEU A 43 -5.66 1.63 -3.48
CA LEU A 43 -6.97 2.24 -3.22
C LEU A 43 -8.14 1.23 -3.30
N PRO A 44 -8.20 0.30 -4.28
CA PRO A 44 -9.25 -0.72 -4.30
C PRO A 44 -9.23 -1.66 -3.09
N TYR A 45 -8.04 -1.99 -2.58
CA TYR A 45 -7.84 -2.85 -1.40
C TYR A 45 -8.24 -2.11 -0.12
N GLU A 46 -7.81 -0.87 0.05
CA GLU A 46 -8.22 0.01 1.14
C GLU A 46 -9.74 0.17 1.18
N ASN A 47 -10.39 0.37 0.02
CA ASN A 47 -11.84 0.50 -0.05
C ASN A 47 -12.59 -0.80 0.24
N GLN A 48 -11.98 -1.98 0.06
CA GLN A 48 -12.56 -3.23 0.57
C GLN A 48 -12.53 -3.28 2.10
N VAL A 49 -11.39 -2.91 2.70
CA VAL A 49 -11.24 -2.84 4.16
C VAL A 49 -12.23 -1.82 4.75
N ARG A 50 -12.35 -0.64 4.15
CA ARG A 50 -13.30 0.41 4.58
C ARG A 50 -14.74 -0.07 4.54
N ARG A 51 -15.17 -0.70 3.44
CA ARG A 51 -16.52 -1.26 3.31
C ARG A 51 -16.80 -2.30 4.41
N PHE A 52 -15.87 -3.21 4.65
CA PHE A 52 -15.99 -4.20 5.73
C PHE A 52 -16.08 -3.55 7.13
N GLN A 53 -15.33 -2.48 7.35
CA GLN A 53 -15.36 -1.68 8.57
C GLN A 53 -16.55 -0.69 8.63
N LYS A 54 -17.45 -0.68 7.65
CA LYS A 54 -18.56 0.29 7.50
C LYS A 54 -18.10 1.75 7.50
N ARG A 55 -16.94 2.02 6.91
CA ARG A 55 -16.38 3.35 6.68
C ARG A 55 -16.64 3.77 5.25
N GLU A 56 -16.72 5.08 5.03
CA GLU A 56 -16.81 5.67 3.70
C GLU A 56 -15.58 5.30 2.85
N ALA A 57 -15.82 4.98 1.59
CA ALA A 57 -14.77 4.71 0.62
C ALA A 57 -14.03 6.01 0.30
N LEU A 58 -12.72 5.93 0.07
CA LEU A 58 -11.95 7.03 -0.49
C LEU A 58 -12.19 7.08 -1.99
N SER A 59 -12.39 8.27 -2.53
CA SER A 59 -12.34 8.48 -3.97
C SER A 59 -10.89 8.69 -4.43
N PRO A 60 -10.60 8.58 -5.74
CA PRO A 60 -9.25 8.83 -6.27
C PRO A 60 -8.71 10.23 -5.94
N GLU A 61 -9.58 11.24 -5.84
CA GLU A 61 -9.20 12.60 -5.45
C GLU A 61 -8.84 12.75 -3.96
N ASP A 62 -9.27 11.82 -3.10
CA ASP A 62 -8.89 11.77 -1.68
C ASP A 62 -7.53 11.09 -1.45
N VAL A 63 -6.93 10.49 -2.50
CA VAL A 63 -5.62 9.84 -2.40
C VAL A 63 -4.53 10.91 -2.25
N PRO A 64 -3.75 10.90 -1.15
CA PRO A 64 -2.73 11.91 -0.95
C PRO A 64 -1.64 11.84 -2.01
N VAL A 65 -1.26 13.01 -2.54
CA VAL A 65 -0.04 13.18 -3.33
C VAL A 65 1.08 13.60 -2.39
N ILE A 66 2.11 12.77 -2.30
CA ILE A 66 3.23 12.98 -1.40
C ILE A 66 4.30 13.80 -2.11
N THR A 67 4.71 14.90 -1.48
CA THR A 67 5.72 15.82 -2.01
C THR A 67 7.00 15.84 -1.17
N GLU A 68 6.94 15.38 0.08
CA GLU A 68 8.06 15.42 1.02
C GLU A 68 8.02 14.25 2.02
N ILE A 69 9.14 14.04 2.72
CA ILE A 69 9.27 13.02 3.77
C ILE A 69 9.17 13.72 5.12
N ASP A 70 7.97 13.69 5.70
CA ASP A 70 7.61 14.41 6.92
C ASP A 70 6.82 13.52 7.89
N ASP A 71 6.27 14.15 8.93
CA ASP A 71 5.51 13.46 9.97
C ASP A 71 4.00 13.40 9.65
N THR A 72 3.61 13.62 8.39
CA THR A 72 2.21 13.55 7.94
C THR A 72 1.68 12.12 8.04
N THR A 73 0.48 11.94 8.58
CA THR A 73 -0.20 10.64 8.64
C THR A 73 -1.14 10.44 7.46
N LEU A 74 -1.26 9.21 6.96
CA LEU A 74 -2.08 8.90 5.79
C LEU A 74 -3.42 8.27 6.18
N PRO A 75 -4.52 8.52 5.42
CA PRO A 75 -5.84 8.02 5.72
C PRO A 75 -6.05 6.56 5.26
N TYR A 76 -5.05 5.69 5.40
CA TYR A 76 -5.11 4.28 4.99
C TYR A 76 -5.06 3.36 6.21
N ASP A 77 -5.50 2.10 6.06
CA ASP A 77 -5.35 1.09 7.09
C ASP A 77 -3.86 0.88 7.41
N GLU A 78 -3.54 0.89 8.71
CA GLU A 78 -2.16 0.80 9.21
C GLU A 78 -1.44 -0.47 8.73
N ARG A 79 -2.17 -1.54 8.41
CA ARG A 79 -1.57 -2.76 7.86
C ARG A 79 -0.95 -2.48 6.49
N PHE A 80 -1.62 -1.75 5.60
CA PHE A 80 -1.01 -1.40 4.31
C PHE A 80 0.21 -0.51 4.50
N LEU A 81 0.12 0.51 5.37
CA LEU A 81 1.20 1.47 5.60
C LEU A 81 2.43 0.83 6.24
N ARG A 82 2.26 -0.14 7.13
CA ARG A 82 3.35 -0.76 7.91
C ARG A 82 3.91 -2.03 7.31
N THR A 83 3.14 -2.77 6.51
CA THR A 83 3.58 -4.06 5.96
C THR A 83 3.67 -4.04 4.45
N ALA A 84 2.57 -3.73 3.75
CA ALA A 84 2.54 -3.86 2.30
C ALA A 84 3.39 -2.79 1.59
N ILE A 85 3.12 -1.51 1.84
CA ILE A 85 3.78 -0.40 1.14
C ILE A 85 5.31 -0.44 1.30
N PRO A 86 5.89 -0.68 2.49
CA PRO A 86 7.33 -0.75 2.64
C PRO A 86 7.99 -1.76 1.69
N ASP A 87 7.37 -2.94 1.51
CA ASP A 87 7.84 -3.96 0.57
C ASP A 87 7.76 -3.47 -0.88
N GLY A 88 6.66 -2.82 -1.26
CA GLY A 88 6.49 -2.31 -2.62
C GLY A 88 7.54 -1.26 -2.98
N ILE A 89 7.80 -0.33 -2.06
CA ILE A 89 8.82 0.72 -2.23
C ILE A 89 10.23 0.11 -2.29
N ALA A 90 10.56 -0.84 -1.42
CA ALA A 90 11.86 -1.51 -1.45
C ALA A 90 12.08 -2.25 -2.78
N GLY A 91 11.05 -2.92 -3.30
CA GLY A 91 11.10 -3.54 -4.63
C GLY A 91 11.37 -2.52 -5.74
N LEU A 92 10.73 -1.35 -5.69
CA LEU A 92 10.93 -0.27 -6.65
C LEU A 92 12.33 0.34 -6.58
N PHE A 93 12.90 0.51 -5.38
CA PHE A 93 14.28 1.00 -5.21
C PHE A 93 15.32 0.04 -5.79
N MET A 94 15.09 -1.27 -5.72
CA MET A 94 15.99 -2.27 -6.29
C MET A 94 15.84 -2.45 -7.81
N ALA A 95 14.80 -1.91 -8.45
CA ALA A 95 14.40 -2.30 -9.80
C ALA A 95 15.42 -1.92 -10.89
N ASP A 96 16.20 -0.87 -10.68
CA ASP A 96 17.23 -0.39 -11.61
C ASP A 96 18.61 -1.03 -11.36
N ASP A 97 18.79 -1.72 -10.24
CA ASP A 97 20.03 -2.42 -9.91
C ASP A 97 20.04 -3.81 -10.58
N ASP A 98 20.86 -3.96 -11.62
CA ASP A 98 21.02 -5.21 -12.37
C ASP A 98 21.35 -6.42 -11.48
N SER A 99 22.02 -6.20 -10.34
CA SER A 99 22.38 -7.27 -9.40
C SER A 99 21.23 -7.66 -8.46
N LYS A 100 20.18 -6.84 -8.35
CA LYS A 100 19.05 -7.02 -7.41
C LYS A 100 17.70 -7.25 -8.10
N LYS A 101 17.68 -7.53 -9.41
CA LYS A 101 16.41 -7.71 -10.14
C LYS A 101 15.53 -8.83 -9.58
N ALA A 102 16.14 -9.94 -9.14
CA ALA A 102 15.37 -11.04 -8.55
C ALA A 102 14.76 -10.64 -7.21
N GLU A 103 15.54 -9.98 -6.35
CA GLU A 103 15.14 -9.45 -5.06
C GLU A 103 14.05 -8.38 -5.21
N SER A 104 14.18 -7.49 -6.20
CA SER A 104 13.17 -6.49 -6.56
C SER A 104 11.81 -7.14 -6.83
N VAL A 105 11.78 -8.17 -7.69
CA VAL A 105 10.55 -8.90 -8.02
C VAL A 105 10.00 -9.64 -6.80
N LEU A 106 10.86 -10.30 -6.03
CA LEU A 106 10.45 -10.99 -4.80
C LEU A 106 9.82 -10.02 -3.80
N GLN A 107 10.40 -8.83 -3.63
CA GLN A 107 9.89 -7.85 -2.69
C GLN A 107 8.58 -7.23 -3.17
N TYR A 108 8.44 -6.96 -4.47
CA TYR A 108 7.16 -6.53 -5.04
C TYR A 108 6.07 -7.61 -4.89
N ASN A 109 6.41 -8.89 -5.05
CA ASN A 109 5.48 -10.00 -4.82
C ASN A 109 5.00 -10.08 -3.36
N LYS A 110 5.87 -9.81 -2.37
CA LYS A 110 5.46 -9.72 -0.96
C LYS A 110 4.46 -8.59 -0.74
N TYR A 111 4.67 -7.43 -1.37
CA TYR A 111 3.72 -6.32 -1.36
C TYR A 111 2.35 -6.73 -1.92
N VAL A 112 2.31 -7.39 -3.08
CA VAL A 112 1.05 -7.87 -3.68
C VAL A 112 0.36 -8.87 -2.75
N GLN A 113 1.11 -9.84 -2.22
CA GLN A 113 0.56 -10.85 -1.30
C GLN A 113 0.01 -10.19 -0.03
N ALA A 114 0.74 -9.24 0.56
CA ALA A 114 0.28 -8.50 1.73
C ALA A 114 -1.01 -7.72 1.45
N CYS A 115 -1.14 -7.11 0.26
CA CYS A 115 -2.38 -6.42 -0.12
C CYS A 115 -3.58 -7.38 -0.15
N ILE A 116 -3.38 -8.58 -0.70
CA ILE A 116 -4.40 -9.63 -0.75
C ILE A 116 -4.76 -10.11 0.66
N ASP A 117 -3.76 -10.41 1.50
CA ASP A 117 -3.96 -10.96 2.85
C ASP A 117 -4.65 -9.98 3.80
N ILE A 118 -4.42 -8.67 3.62
CA ILE A 118 -5.07 -7.61 4.43
C ILE A 118 -6.56 -7.48 4.08
N CYS A 119 -6.91 -7.75 2.83
CA CYS A 119 -8.28 -7.59 2.36
C CYS A 119 -9.20 -8.64 2.97
N PRO A 120 -10.37 -8.22 3.50
CA PRO A 120 -11.34 -9.15 4.03
C PRO A 120 -11.92 -9.99 2.90
N ALA A 121 -12.14 -11.28 3.16
CA ALA A 121 -12.92 -12.12 2.26
C ALA A 121 -14.35 -11.58 2.18
N VAL A 122 -14.84 -11.35 0.95
CA VAL A 122 -16.23 -10.97 0.69
C VAL A 122 -16.95 -12.22 0.24
N PHE A 123 -17.97 -12.64 0.99
CA PHE A 123 -18.89 -13.68 0.56
C PHE A 123 -19.98 -13.03 -0.29
N GLU A 124 -20.05 -13.41 -1.55
CA GLU A 124 -21.14 -13.04 -2.44
C GLU A 124 -22.19 -14.15 -2.39
N ASP A 125 -23.40 -13.81 -1.96
CA ASP A 125 -24.51 -14.77 -1.95
C ASP A 125 -25.08 -14.84 -3.37
N LEU A 126 -24.81 -15.96 -4.06
CA LEU A 126 -25.15 -16.16 -5.47
C LEU A 126 -26.65 -16.44 -5.69
N TYR A 127 -27.45 -16.47 -4.63
CA TYR A 127 -28.89 -16.74 -4.68
C TYR A 127 -29.69 -15.53 -4.15
N THR A 128 -29.88 -14.51 -4.98
CA THR A 128 -31.12 -13.73 -4.89
C THR A 128 -32.26 -14.66 -5.27
N SER A 129 -33.12 -14.98 -4.31
CA SER A 129 -34.38 -15.68 -4.54
C SER A 129 -35.07 -15.08 -5.76
N GLU A 130 -35.26 -15.90 -6.80
CA GLU A 130 -36.22 -15.61 -7.86
C GLU A 130 -37.53 -15.21 -7.16
N GLU A 131 -37.96 -13.97 -7.39
CA GLU A 131 -39.24 -13.49 -6.90
C GLU A 131 -40.31 -14.50 -7.35
N GLU A 132 -41.06 -15.00 -6.38
CA GLU A 132 -42.26 -15.81 -6.59
C GLU A 132 -43.13 -15.10 -7.63
N GLU A 133 -43.21 -15.64 -8.85
CA GLU A 133 -44.26 -15.29 -9.80
C GLU A 133 -45.58 -15.81 -9.21
N ASP A 134 -46.23 -14.98 -8.39
CA ASP A 134 -47.57 -15.23 -7.89
C ASP A 134 -48.58 -15.25 -9.06
N GLU A 135 -49.37 -16.32 -9.07
CA GLU A 135 -50.41 -16.75 -10.03
C GLU A 135 -51.54 -15.73 -10.31
#